data_AF-A0A7W0PNP5-F1
#
_entry.id   AF-A0A7W0PNP5-F1
#
_cell.length_a   1.000
_cell.length_b   1.000
_cell.length_c   1.000
_cell.angle_alpha   90.00
_cell.angle_beta   90.00
_cell.angle_gamma   90.00
#
_symmetry.space_group_name_H-M   'P 1'
#
loop_
_entity.id
_entity.type
_entity.pdbx_description
1 polymer ?
#
loop_
_entity_poly.entity_id
_entity_poly.type
_entity_poly.pdbx_seq_one_letter_code
_entity_poly.pdbx_strand_id
1 'polypeptide(L)'
;MAGEFLDNRWLMVWIGTLLAVVAVAVPLLRSLLNRITAVRRYRLPVLLEKCRTSIRAVLLVIGAQIILVSTTDAGDAWVGLASHTLTIGAIAATFWFLIDLVSGLEDVVLAHLNRQQPDNDVNIRRAWTQVTLLRRQVSAILIVIGVAVALTTFPSVNLIGTGLLASAGLISIVAGLAAQTSLINIFAGIQLALSDALRVGDVVQMEDESGVVNDITLTYVVIGLWDARKLILPSSYFIS
;
A
#
# COMPACT_ATOMS: atom_id res chain seq x y z
N MET A 1 -26.96 25.90 -8.69
CA MET A 1 -27.61 24.61 -8.35
C MET A 1 -26.67 23.55 -7.73
N ALA A 2 -25.40 23.85 -7.42
CA ALA A 2 -24.51 22.92 -6.69
C ALA A 2 -24.31 23.27 -5.20
N GLY A 3 -24.84 24.41 -4.74
CA GLY A 3 -24.67 24.92 -3.36
C GLY A 3 -25.67 24.38 -2.34
N GLU A 4 -26.83 23.89 -2.76
CA GLU A 4 -27.87 23.36 -1.84
C GLU A 4 -27.60 21.92 -1.38
N PHE A 5 -26.70 21.19 -2.04
CA PHE A 5 -26.34 19.82 -1.62
C PHE A 5 -25.41 19.78 -0.41
N LEU A 6 -24.69 20.87 -0.11
CA LEU A 6 -23.76 20.98 1.02
C LEU A 6 -24.45 21.46 2.32
N ASP A 7 -25.69 21.95 2.25
CA ASP A 7 -26.41 22.54 3.41
C ASP A 7 -27.31 21.52 4.14
N ASN A 8 -27.55 20.35 3.53
CA ASN A 8 -28.38 19.32 4.13
C ASN A 8 -27.54 18.42 5.06
N ARG A 9 -27.44 18.80 6.34
CA ARG A 9 -26.87 17.97 7.44
C ARG A 9 -27.37 16.52 7.39
N TRP A 10 -28.63 16.33 7.00
CA TRP A 10 -29.25 15.01 6.82
C TRP A 10 -28.62 14.19 5.69
N LEU A 11 -28.19 14.78 4.57
CA LEU A 11 -27.50 14.05 3.49
C LEU A 11 -26.13 13.55 3.93
N MET A 12 -25.38 14.32 4.73
CA MET A 12 -24.11 13.87 5.32
C MET A 12 -24.30 12.71 6.30
N VAL A 13 -25.37 12.74 7.12
CA VAL A 13 -25.77 11.61 7.99
C VAL A 13 -26.10 10.38 7.15
N TRP A 14 -26.96 10.53 6.15
CA TRP A 14 -27.38 9.42 5.28
C TRP A 14 -26.20 8.81 4.53
N ILE A 15 -25.28 9.62 4.00
CA ILE A 15 -24.04 9.15 3.35
C ILE A 15 -23.13 8.43 4.36
N GLY A 16 -22.97 8.97 5.58
CA GLY A 16 -22.18 8.34 6.64
C GLY A 16 -22.76 7.00 7.11
N THR A 17 -24.08 6.92 7.32
CA THR A 17 -24.78 5.67 7.67
C THR A 17 -24.79 4.67 6.52
N LEU A 18 -24.92 5.11 5.27
CA LEU A 18 -24.91 4.23 4.11
C LEU A 18 -23.50 3.66 3.87
N LEU A 19 -22.44 4.45 4.08
CA LEU A 19 -21.06 3.98 4.10
C LEU A 19 -20.79 2.99 5.23
N ALA A 20 -21.31 3.25 6.44
CA ALA A 20 -21.16 2.34 7.58
C ALA A 20 -21.93 1.01 7.38
N VAL A 21 -23.16 1.07 6.85
CA VAL A 21 -23.97 -0.11 6.54
C VAL A 21 -23.34 -0.93 5.42
N VAL A 22 -22.82 -0.30 4.36
CA VAL A 22 -22.09 -0.99 3.29
C VAL A 22 -20.78 -1.61 3.82
N ALA A 23 -20.07 -0.93 4.72
CA ALA A 23 -18.87 -1.43 5.37
C ALA A 23 -19.11 -2.68 6.24
N VAL A 24 -20.32 -2.84 6.80
CA VAL A 24 -20.72 -3.97 7.66
C VAL A 24 -21.45 -5.08 6.87
N ALA A 25 -22.33 -4.73 5.93
CA ALA A 25 -23.21 -5.69 5.24
C ALA A 25 -22.49 -6.52 4.17
N VAL A 26 -21.65 -5.90 3.34
CA VAL A 26 -20.86 -6.57 2.29
C VAL A 26 -19.98 -7.70 2.86
N PRO A 27 -19.29 -7.53 4.01
CA PRO A 27 -18.51 -8.62 4.58
C PRO A 27 -19.31 -9.71 5.30
N LEU A 28 -20.48 -9.39 5.86
CA LEU A 28 -21.34 -10.35 6.55
C LEU A 28 -22.02 -11.28 5.53
N LEU A 29 -22.50 -10.70 4.42
CA LEU A 29 -23.02 -11.43 3.28
C LEU A 29 -21.94 -12.32 2.63
N ARG A 30 -20.70 -11.82 2.52
CA ARG A 30 -19.59 -12.59 1.95
C ARG A 30 -18.99 -13.63 2.91
N SER A 31 -19.11 -13.44 4.22
CA SER A 31 -18.79 -14.46 5.24
C SER A 31 -19.76 -15.64 5.14
N LEU A 32 -21.06 -15.35 4.99
CA LEU A 32 -22.09 -16.34 4.70
C LEU A 32 -21.83 -17.07 3.37
N LEU A 33 -21.51 -16.34 2.30
CA LEU A 33 -21.15 -16.93 1.00
C LEU A 33 -19.84 -17.73 1.04
N ASN A 34 -18.83 -17.31 1.79
CA ASN A 34 -17.58 -18.08 1.97
C ASN A 34 -17.80 -19.34 2.82
N ARG A 35 -18.71 -19.31 3.79
CA ARG A 35 -19.13 -20.51 4.56
C ARG A 35 -19.82 -21.53 3.66
N ILE A 36 -20.58 -21.07 2.67
CA ILE A 36 -21.31 -21.90 1.71
C ILE A 36 -20.39 -22.38 0.56
N THR A 37 -19.36 -21.61 0.19
CA THR A 37 -18.41 -21.93 -0.90
C THR A 37 -17.12 -22.61 -0.44
N ALA A 38 -16.90 -22.80 0.87
CA ALA A 38 -15.74 -23.47 1.47
C ALA A 38 -15.55 -24.96 1.08
N VAL A 39 -16.46 -25.55 0.30
CA VAL A 39 -16.32 -26.93 -0.19
C VAL A 39 -15.37 -27.02 -1.41
N ARG A 40 -14.95 -25.90 -2.04
CA ARG A 40 -14.14 -25.97 -3.28
C ARG A 40 -12.92 -25.04 -3.31
N ARG A 41 -11.84 -25.54 -2.68
CA ARG A 41 -10.39 -25.28 -2.88
C ARG A 41 -10.00 -24.21 -3.93
N TYR A 42 -9.45 -23.07 -3.50
CA TYR A 42 -8.09 -22.56 -3.83
C TYR A 42 -7.84 -21.15 -3.23
N ARG A 43 -6.81 -21.10 -2.37
CA ARG A 43 -5.94 -20.00 -1.87
C ARG A 43 -6.10 -18.52 -2.33
N LEU A 44 -7.32 -18.01 -2.43
CA LEU A 44 -7.63 -16.56 -2.47
C LEU A 44 -8.00 -15.88 -1.12
N PRO A 45 -8.21 -16.56 0.04
CA PRO A 45 -8.83 -15.88 1.19
C PRO A 45 -7.87 -15.11 2.12
N VAL A 46 -6.57 -15.43 2.19
CA VAL A 46 -5.68 -14.86 3.23
C VAL A 46 -5.35 -13.38 3.00
N LEU A 47 -5.13 -12.97 1.75
CA LEU A 47 -4.85 -11.56 1.40
C LEU A 47 -6.09 -10.66 1.51
N LEU A 48 -7.26 -11.25 1.31
CA LEU A 48 -8.54 -10.54 1.40
C LEU A 48 -9.09 -10.49 2.84
N GLU A 49 -8.55 -11.26 3.79
CA GLU A 49 -8.98 -11.24 5.20
C GLU A 49 -8.27 -10.17 6.03
N LYS A 50 -6.95 -9.99 5.87
CA LYS A 50 -6.19 -8.98 6.63
C LYS A 50 -6.57 -7.55 6.24
N CYS A 51 -6.37 -7.17 4.97
CA CYS A 51 -6.71 -5.84 4.45
C CYS A 51 -8.15 -5.40 4.77
N ARG A 52 -9.09 -6.34 4.89
CA ARG A 52 -10.50 -6.06 5.14
C ARG A 52 -10.83 -5.75 6.61
N THR A 53 -10.03 -6.23 7.56
CA THR A 53 -10.21 -5.91 8.99
C THR A 53 -9.80 -4.46 9.26
N SER A 54 -8.73 -4.04 8.61
CA SER A 54 -8.21 -2.69 8.74
C SER A 54 -8.98 -1.65 7.91
N ILE A 55 -9.45 -1.98 6.70
CA ILE A 55 -10.39 -1.13 5.93
C ILE A 55 -11.68 -0.87 6.73
N ARG A 56 -12.17 -1.86 7.49
CA ARG A 56 -13.35 -1.70 8.35
C ARG A 56 -13.11 -0.80 9.54
N ALA A 57 -11.96 -0.90 10.20
CA ALA A 57 -11.62 -0.02 11.32
C ALA A 57 -11.63 1.44 10.85
N VAL A 58 -11.04 1.73 9.68
CA VAL A 58 -11.04 3.08 9.08
C VAL A 58 -12.45 3.54 8.74
N LEU A 59 -13.26 2.71 8.07
CA LEU A 59 -14.64 3.06 7.70
C LEU A 59 -15.55 3.27 8.93
N LEU A 60 -15.41 2.46 9.97
CA LEU A 60 -16.20 2.62 11.21
C LEU A 60 -15.84 3.90 11.93
N VAL A 61 -14.56 4.27 11.98
CA VAL A 61 -14.15 5.50 12.66
C VAL A 61 -14.55 6.74 11.85
N ILE A 62 -14.43 6.71 10.52
CA ILE A 62 -14.94 7.78 9.66
C ILE A 62 -16.47 7.92 9.78
N GLY A 63 -17.20 6.80 9.79
CA GLY A 63 -18.65 6.80 10.00
C GLY A 63 -19.04 7.38 11.36
N ALA A 64 -18.35 6.98 12.43
CA ALA A 64 -18.57 7.51 13.79
C ALA A 64 -18.28 9.01 13.88
N GLN A 65 -17.22 9.49 13.22
CA GLN A 65 -16.88 10.91 13.12
C GLN A 65 -18.00 11.71 12.44
N ILE A 66 -18.47 11.24 11.29
CA ILE A 66 -19.54 11.89 10.52
C ILE A 66 -20.83 11.96 11.35
N ILE A 67 -21.18 10.88 12.07
CA ILE A 67 -22.38 10.82 12.92
C ILE A 67 -22.27 11.79 14.11
N LEU A 68 -21.12 11.86 14.77
CA LEU A 68 -20.93 12.72 15.95
C LEU A 68 -20.99 14.21 15.58
N VAL A 69 -20.36 14.60 14.46
CA VAL A 69 -20.35 15.97 13.94
C VAL A 69 -21.73 16.41 13.43
N SER A 70 -22.52 15.49 12.88
CA SER A 70 -23.83 15.83 12.32
C SER A 70 -24.95 15.87 13.36
N THR A 71 -24.88 15.03 14.40
CA THR A 71 -25.93 14.89 15.42
C THR A 71 -25.86 15.94 16.52
N THR A 72 -24.68 16.53 16.78
CA THR A 72 -24.46 17.33 17.99
C THR A 72 -24.13 18.78 17.68
N ASP A 73 -24.94 19.70 18.19
CA ASP A 73 -24.65 21.14 18.12
C ASP A 73 -23.55 21.49 19.13
N ALA A 74 -22.65 22.40 18.75
CA ALA A 74 -21.38 22.71 19.42
C ALA A 74 -21.47 23.31 20.85
N GLY A 75 -22.65 23.29 21.48
CA GLY A 75 -22.93 23.90 22.79
C GLY A 75 -22.52 23.05 24.00
N ASP A 76 -22.39 21.73 23.85
CA ASP A 76 -22.16 20.83 24.98
C ASP A 76 -20.66 20.51 25.20
N ALA A 77 -20.14 20.79 26.39
CA ALA A 77 -18.73 20.62 26.76
C ALA A 77 -18.19 19.18 26.56
N TRP A 78 -19.06 18.17 26.64
CA TRP A 78 -18.71 16.76 26.41
C TRP A 78 -18.41 16.44 24.95
N VAL A 79 -18.94 17.22 24.00
CA VAL A 79 -18.75 17.04 22.55
C VAL A 79 -17.33 17.39 22.14
N GLY A 80 -16.70 18.36 22.81
CA GLY A 80 -15.30 18.70 22.61
C GLY A 80 -14.36 17.55 22.98
N LEU A 81 -14.60 16.88 24.11
CA LEU A 81 -13.82 15.71 24.54
C LEU A 81 -14.10 14.48 23.66
N ALA A 82 -15.35 14.24 23.29
CA ALA A 82 -15.74 13.11 22.42
C ALA A 82 -15.18 13.25 21.00
N SER A 83 -15.23 14.44 20.41
CA SER A 83 -14.68 14.68 19.06
C SER A 83 -13.15 14.54 19.03
N HIS A 84 -12.46 15.03 20.07
CA HIS A 84 -11.00 14.92 20.18
C HIS A 84 -10.51 13.48 20.39
N THR A 85 -11.23 12.68 21.17
CA THR A 85 -10.89 11.26 21.35
C THR A 85 -11.17 10.46 20.08
N LEU A 86 -12.25 10.77 19.37
CA LEU A 86 -12.54 10.16 18.07
C LEU A 86 -11.52 10.54 16.98
N THR A 87 -10.94 11.75 16.99
CA THR A 87 -9.93 12.13 15.98
C THR A 87 -8.64 11.36 16.19
N ILE A 88 -8.21 11.19 17.45
CA ILE A 88 -7.08 10.32 17.80
C ILE A 88 -7.36 8.88 17.37
N GLY A 89 -8.58 8.38 17.62
CA GLY A 89 -9.01 7.06 17.15
C GLY A 89 -8.95 6.91 15.62
N ALA A 90 -9.30 7.96 14.87
CA ALA A 90 -9.27 7.97 13.41
C ALA A 90 -7.85 7.91 12.85
N ILE A 91 -6.94 8.68 13.46
CA ILE A 91 -5.52 8.66 13.14
C ILE A 91 -4.97 7.26 13.42
N ALA A 92 -5.21 6.71 14.61
CA ALA A 92 -4.75 5.37 14.97
C ALA A 92 -5.27 4.29 14.01
N ALA A 93 -6.56 4.32 13.66
CA ALA A 93 -7.14 3.37 12.71
C ALA A 93 -6.53 3.49 11.30
N THR A 94 -6.26 4.71 10.84
CA THR A 94 -5.63 4.96 9.53
C THR A 94 -4.21 4.40 9.50
N PHE A 95 -3.40 4.66 10.52
CA PHE A 95 -2.04 4.15 10.60
C PHE A 95 -2.01 2.63 10.80
N TRP A 96 -2.95 2.08 11.57
CA TRP A 96 -3.12 0.63 11.70
C TRP A 96 -3.40 -0.02 10.34
N PHE A 97 -4.25 0.61 9.52
CA PHE A 97 -4.52 0.16 8.16
C PHE A 97 -3.31 0.21 7.24
N LEU A 98 -2.51 1.27 7.30
CA LEU A 98 -1.27 1.34 6.53
C LEU A 98 -0.28 0.22 6.92
N ILE A 99 -0.13 -0.07 8.20
CA ILE A 99 0.77 -1.14 8.68
C ILE A 99 0.28 -2.52 8.25
N ASP A 100 -1.03 -2.77 8.34
CA ASP A 100 -1.62 -4.03 7.91
C ASP A 100 -1.57 -4.21 6.39
N LEU A 101 -1.71 -3.12 5.60
CA LEU A 101 -1.51 -3.15 4.15
C LEU A 101 -0.08 -3.59 3.79
N VAL A 102 0.93 -3.01 4.45
CA VAL A 102 2.34 -3.40 4.25
C VAL A 102 2.57 -4.86 4.63
N SER A 103 1.97 -5.31 5.74
CA SER A 103 2.07 -6.70 6.20
C SER A 103 1.39 -7.68 5.25
N GLY A 104 0.23 -7.29 4.68
CA GLY A 104 -0.46 -8.08 3.66
C GLY A 104 0.36 -8.21 2.38
N LEU A 105 1.07 -7.15 1.97
CA LEU A 105 1.91 -7.15 0.77
C LEU A 105 3.10 -8.11 0.92
N GLU A 106 3.72 -8.18 2.10
CA GLU A 106 4.73 -9.21 2.41
C GLU A 106 4.17 -10.63 2.28
N ASP A 107 2.98 -10.90 2.82
CA ASP A 107 2.34 -12.22 2.72
C ASP A 107 2.13 -12.62 1.24
N VAL A 108 1.83 -11.67 0.33
CA VAL A 108 1.77 -11.92 -1.13
C VAL A 108 3.13 -12.31 -1.67
N VAL A 109 4.15 -11.50 -1.39
CA VAL A 109 5.49 -11.62 -1.95
C VAL A 109 6.13 -12.93 -1.51
N LEU A 110 6.07 -13.25 -0.22
CA LEU A 110 6.59 -14.50 0.33
C LEU A 110 5.84 -15.72 -0.21
N ALA A 111 4.52 -15.62 -0.42
CA ALA A 111 3.74 -16.70 -1.02
C ALA A 111 4.07 -16.93 -2.51
N HIS A 112 4.53 -15.90 -3.23
CA HIS A 112 5.02 -16.04 -4.60
C HIS A 112 6.41 -16.68 -4.65
N LEU A 113 7.33 -16.25 -3.76
CA LEU A 113 8.67 -16.82 -3.65
C LEU A 113 8.64 -18.32 -3.28
N ASN A 114 7.72 -18.73 -2.40
CA ASN A 114 7.58 -20.14 -2.01
C ASN A 114 6.95 -21.03 -3.10
N ARG A 115 6.33 -20.45 -4.13
CA ARG A 115 5.72 -21.22 -5.22
C ARG A 115 6.73 -21.72 -6.25
N GLN A 116 7.92 -21.13 -6.33
CA GLN A 116 8.82 -21.40 -7.46
C GLN A 116 9.71 -22.64 -7.30
N GLN A 117 10.05 -23.14 -6.11
CA GLN A 117 10.59 -24.50 -5.96
C GLN A 117 10.82 -24.90 -4.48
N PRO A 118 10.63 -26.17 -4.10
CA PRO A 118 10.83 -26.62 -2.71
C PRO A 118 12.30 -26.89 -2.33
N ASP A 119 13.25 -26.90 -3.26
CA ASP A 119 14.61 -27.38 -2.99
C ASP A 119 15.70 -26.32 -3.24
N ASN A 120 16.23 -25.85 -2.10
CA ASN A 120 17.65 -25.61 -1.86
C ASN A 120 18.38 -24.43 -2.52
N ASP A 121 17.71 -23.31 -2.82
CA ASP A 121 18.40 -22.10 -3.29
C ASP A 121 18.63 -21.07 -2.17
N VAL A 122 19.90 -20.72 -1.93
CA VAL A 122 20.36 -19.73 -0.93
C VAL A 122 19.72 -18.35 -1.21
N ASN A 123 19.38 -18.09 -2.47
CA ASN A 123 18.77 -16.85 -2.93
C ASN A 123 17.35 -16.64 -2.39
N ILE A 124 16.57 -17.71 -2.20
CA ILE A 124 15.22 -17.61 -1.65
C ILE A 124 15.30 -17.20 -0.17
N ARG A 125 16.16 -17.85 0.64
CA ARG A 125 16.33 -17.50 2.07
C ARG A 125 16.73 -16.02 2.29
N ARG A 126 17.54 -15.48 1.38
CA ARG A 126 17.91 -14.05 1.39
C ARG A 126 16.70 -13.16 1.13
N ALA A 127 15.88 -13.48 0.14
CA ALA A 127 14.67 -12.73 -0.18
C ALA A 127 13.67 -12.71 0.99
N TRP A 128 13.48 -13.85 1.69
CA TRP A 128 12.65 -13.91 2.89
C TRP A 128 13.12 -12.94 3.97
N THR A 129 14.41 -12.94 4.26
CA THR A 129 14.99 -12.07 5.30
C THR A 129 14.89 -10.60 4.89
N GLN A 130 15.19 -10.27 3.63
CA GLN A 130 15.14 -8.91 3.12
C GLN A 130 13.72 -8.33 3.16
N VAL A 131 12.70 -9.09 2.75
CA VAL A 131 11.30 -8.63 2.75
C VAL A 131 10.81 -8.37 4.18
N THR A 132 11.06 -9.28 5.12
CA THR A 132 10.63 -9.10 6.52
C THR A 132 11.36 -7.93 7.20
N LEU A 133 12.65 -7.73 6.90
CA LEU A 133 13.40 -6.56 7.37
C LEU A 133 12.80 -5.26 6.82
N LEU A 134 12.52 -5.21 5.51
CA LEU A 134 11.88 -4.04 4.89
C LEU A 134 10.52 -3.73 5.51
N ARG A 135 9.66 -4.73 5.75
CA ARG A 135 8.38 -4.53 6.47
C ARG A 135 8.62 -3.86 7.81
N ARG A 136 9.58 -4.36 8.59
CA ARG A 136 9.86 -3.85 9.94
C ARG A 136 10.28 -2.38 9.91
N GLN A 137 11.12 -2.00 8.95
CA GLN A 137 11.56 -0.61 8.79
C GLN A 137 10.40 0.31 8.38
N VAL A 138 9.60 -0.11 7.39
CA VAL A 138 8.43 0.67 6.95
C VAL A 138 7.40 0.82 8.07
N SER A 139 7.10 -0.26 8.80
CA SER A 139 6.15 -0.24 9.91
C SER A 139 6.63 0.67 11.05
N ALA A 140 7.93 0.65 11.38
CA ALA A 140 8.50 1.53 12.39
C ALA A 140 8.38 3.01 11.99
N ILE A 141 8.66 3.34 10.73
CA ILE A 141 8.49 4.71 10.20
C ILE A 141 7.03 5.14 10.28
N LEU A 142 6.08 4.28 9.88
CA LEU A 142 4.65 4.57 9.97
C LEU A 142 4.20 4.84 11.41
N ILE A 143 4.70 4.08 12.38
CA ILE A 143 4.38 4.32 13.80
C ILE A 143 4.89 5.69 14.26
N VAL A 144 6.13 6.06 13.91
CA VAL A 144 6.70 7.37 14.28
C VAL A 144 5.89 8.51 13.66
N ILE A 145 5.51 8.40 12.39
CA ILE A 145 4.68 9.41 11.72
C ILE A 145 3.28 9.45 12.37
N GLY A 146 2.67 8.31 12.67
CA GLY A 146 1.37 8.24 13.32
C GLY A 146 1.35 8.90 14.69
N VAL A 147 2.42 8.72 15.48
CA VAL A 147 2.62 9.43 16.74
C VAL A 147 2.76 10.93 16.51
N ALA A 148 3.57 11.36 15.53
CA ALA A 148 3.74 12.78 15.20
C ALA A 148 2.42 13.45 14.78
N VAL A 149 1.57 12.76 14.00
CA VAL A 149 0.22 13.22 13.64
C VAL A 149 -0.71 13.24 14.86
N ALA A 150 -0.62 12.27 15.78
CA ALA A 150 -1.40 12.31 17.01
C ALA A 150 -1.00 13.50 17.91
N LEU A 151 0.30 13.83 17.97
CA LEU A 151 0.83 14.99 18.71
C LEU A 151 0.28 16.33 18.20
N THR A 152 0.03 16.49 16.89
CA THR A 152 -0.54 17.74 16.36
C THR A 152 -1.97 18.00 16.83
N THR A 153 -2.66 16.96 17.28
CA THR A 153 -4.01 17.07 17.80
C THR A 153 -4.03 17.79 19.16
N PHE A 154 -2.97 17.67 19.96
CA PHE A 154 -2.87 18.30 21.28
C PHE A 154 -2.30 19.73 21.21
N PRO A 155 -3.02 20.77 21.66
CA PRO A 155 -2.56 22.16 21.58
C PRO A 155 -1.21 22.42 22.26
N SER A 156 -0.90 21.72 23.36
CA SER A 156 0.34 21.93 24.13
C SER A 156 1.60 21.41 23.44
N VAL A 157 1.48 20.45 22.51
CA VAL A 157 2.61 19.75 21.87
C VAL A 157 2.52 19.75 20.34
N ASN A 158 1.58 20.51 19.77
CA ASN A 158 1.36 20.58 18.33
C ASN A 158 2.57 21.11 17.56
N LEU A 159 3.34 22.04 18.14
CA LEU A 159 4.55 22.61 17.54
C LEU A 159 5.61 21.53 17.32
N ILE A 160 5.73 20.59 18.27
CA ILE A 160 6.65 19.47 18.17
C ILE A 160 6.18 18.52 17.06
N GLY A 161 4.90 18.12 17.07
CA GLY A 161 4.33 17.26 16.02
C GLY A 161 4.47 17.86 14.63
N THR A 162 4.17 19.15 14.48
CA THR A 162 4.25 19.86 13.19
C THR A 162 5.70 19.99 12.71
N GLY A 163 6.66 20.27 13.61
CA GLY A 163 8.08 20.30 13.27
C GLY A 163 8.64 18.94 12.84
N LEU A 164 8.21 17.86 13.50
CA LEU A 164 8.54 16.48 13.10
C LEU A 164 7.98 16.15 11.72
N LEU A 165 6.73 16.53 11.44
CA LEU A 165 6.11 16.31 10.12
C LEU A 165 6.76 17.16 9.02
N ALA A 166 7.12 18.42 9.32
CA ALA A 166 7.81 19.30 8.38
C ALA A 166 9.18 18.74 7.97
N SER A 167 9.95 18.25 8.94
CA SER A 167 11.25 17.60 8.67
C SER A 167 11.10 16.26 7.94
N ALA A 168 10.08 15.46 8.29
CA ALA A 168 9.75 14.23 7.56
C ALA A 168 9.38 14.51 6.09
N GLY A 169 8.72 15.63 5.81
CA GLY A 169 8.43 16.09 4.45
C GLY A 169 9.70 16.27 3.62
N LEU A 170 10.72 16.94 4.15
CA LEU A 170 12.01 17.08 3.45
C LEU A 170 12.67 15.72 3.19
N ILE A 171 12.70 14.84 4.20
CA ILE A 171 13.27 13.48 4.08
C ILE A 171 12.54 12.69 2.99
N SER A 172 11.22 12.83 2.87
CA SER A 172 10.43 12.13 1.85
C SER A 172 10.82 12.52 0.42
N ILE A 173 11.15 13.80 0.19
CA ILE A 173 11.60 14.29 -1.12
C ILE A 173 12.94 13.66 -1.49
N VAL A 174 13.90 13.68 -0.55
CA VAL A 174 15.23 13.10 -0.76
C VAL A 174 15.15 11.60 -0.99
N ALA A 175 14.34 10.89 -0.20
CA ALA A 175 14.09 9.46 -0.37
C ALA A 175 13.42 9.15 -1.73
N GLY A 176 12.47 9.97 -2.16
CA GLY A 176 11.82 9.85 -3.47
C GLY A 176 12.79 10.02 -4.63
N LEU A 177 13.67 11.03 -4.55
CA LEU A 177 14.73 11.25 -5.53
C LEU A 177 15.71 10.07 -5.59
N ALA A 178 16.08 9.52 -4.43
CA ALA A 178 16.94 8.34 -4.35
C ALA A 178 16.30 7.07 -4.95
N ALA A 179 14.98 6.92 -4.81
CA ALA A 179 14.22 5.79 -5.36
C ALA A 179 13.90 5.92 -6.86
N GLN A 180 14.12 7.10 -7.46
CA GLN A 180 13.69 7.43 -8.81
C GLN A 180 14.18 6.43 -9.86
N THR A 181 15.48 6.10 -9.87
CA THR A 181 16.06 5.18 -10.87
C THR A 181 15.48 3.78 -10.76
N SER A 182 15.29 3.27 -9.54
CA SER A 182 14.70 1.95 -9.33
C SER A 182 13.25 1.89 -9.83
N LEU A 183 12.47 2.95 -9.60
CA LEU A 183 11.10 3.05 -10.09
C LEU A 183 11.05 3.12 -11.62
N ILE A 184 11.90 3.94 -12.24
CA ILE A 184 11.99 4.04 -13.70
C ILE A 184 12.27 2.67 -14.32
N ASN A 185 13.22 1.92 -13.77
CA ASN A 185 13.54 0.57 -14.25
C ASN A 185 12.35 -0.39 -14.12
N ILE A 186 11.64 -0.37 -12.98
CA ILE A 186 10.45 -1.19 -12.77
C ILE A 186 9.36 -0.87 -13.79
N PHE A 187 9.04 0.42 -13.97
CA PHE A 187 8.03 0.83 -14.96
C PHE A 187 8.44 0.45 -16.37
N ALA A 188 9.73 0.58 -16.69
CA ALA A 188 10.27 0.14 -17.96
C ALA A 188 10.09 -1.37 -18.17
N GLY A 189 10.45 -2.21 -17.19
CA GLY A 189 10.23 -3.65 -17.30
C GLY A 189 8.75 -4.04 -17.45
N ILE A 190 7.84 -3.37 -16.73
CA ILE A 190 6.39 -3.57 -16.90
C ILE A 190 5.96 -3.22 -18.32
N GLN A 191 6.39 -2.06 -18.81
CA GLN A 191 6.05 -1.60 -20.15
C GLN A 191 6.57 -2.56 -21.21
N LEU A 192 7.84 -2.99 -21.14
CA LEU A 192 8.41 -3.99 -22.06
C LEU A 192 7.61 -5.29 -22.08
N ALA A 193 7.22 -5.79 -20.89
CA ALA A 193 6.45 -7.01 -20.76
C ALA A 193 5.01 -6.88 -21.30
N LEU A 194 4.40 -5.69 -21.22
CA LEU A 194 3.04 -5.43 -21.69
C LEU A 194 2.97 -5.06 -23.17
N SER A 195 3.96 -4.34 -23.68
CA SER A 195 4.00 -3.88 -25.07
C SER A 195 4.54 -4.92 -26.04
N ASP A 196 5.04 -6.06 -25.54
CA ASP A 196 5.75 -7.07 -26.33
C ASP A 196 6.91 -6.45 -27.15
N ALA A 197 7.44 -5.29 -26.71
CA ALA A 197 8.48 -4.56 -27.45
C ALA A 197 9.81 -5.31 -27.50
N LEU A 198 10.03 -6.22 -26.55
CA LEU A 198 11.20 -7.09 -26.47
C LEU A 198 10.75 -8.46 -26.00
N ARG A 199 11.05 -9.51 -26.76
CA ARG A 199 10.74 -10.90 -26.36
C ARG A 199 12.00 -11.68 -26.06
N VAL A 200 11.86 -12.67 -25.18
CA VAL A 200 12.92 -13.63 -24.91
C VAL A 200 13.22 -14.41 -26.19
N GLY A 201 14.49 -14.44 -26.60
CA GLY A 201 14.95 -15.01 -27.84
C GLY A 201 15.15 -14.01 -28.99
N ASP A 202 14.74 -12.75 -28.83
CA ASP A 202 14.99 -11.74 -29.86
C ASP A 202 16.48 -11.38 -29.93
N VAL A 203 16.96 -11.14 -31.15
CA VAL A 203 18.31 -10.63 -31.40
C VAL A 203 18.25 -9.10 -31.33
N VAL A 204 19.01 -8.51 -30.41
CA VAL A 204 19.11 -7.06 -30.25
C VAL A 204 20.51 -6.58 -30.55
N GLN A 205 20.57 -5.46 -31.29
CA GLN A 205 21.79 -4.71 -31.50
C GLN A 205 21.85 -3.61 -30.45
N MET A 206 22.88 -3.64 -29.61
CA MET A 206 23.22 -2.55 -28.70
C MET A 206 24.47 -1.86 -29.24
N GLU A 207 24.72 -0.62 -28.81
CA GLU A 207 25.75 0.30 -29.34
C GLU A 207 26.93 -0.39 -30.04
N ASP A 208 27.74 -1.14 -29.28
CA ASP A 208 28.93 -1.85 -29.81
C ASP A 208 28.82 -3.39 -29.78
N GLU A 209 27.71 -3.95 -29.29
CA GLU A 209 27.57 -5.40 -29.10
C GLU A 209 26.20 -5.92 -29.56
N SER A 210 26.20 -7.05 -30.28
CA SER A 210 24.97 -7.77 -30.65
C SER A 210 24.80 -8.99 -29.75
N GLY A 211 23.56 -9.29 -29.36
CA GLY A 211 23.27 -10.47 -28.52
C GLY A 211 21.82 -10.90 -28.60
N VAL A 212 21.52 -11.99 -27.91
CA VAL A 212 20.18 -12.57 -27.80
C VAL A 212 19.62 -12.31 -26.41
N VAL A 213 18.35 -11.91 -26.32
CA VAL A 213 17.66 -11.74 -25.04
C VAL A 213 17.45 -13.09 -24.39
N ASN A 214 18.09 -13.33 -23.25
CA ASN A 214 17.96 -14.59 -22.50
C ASN A 214 16.83 -14.54 -21.47
N ASP A 215 16.71 -13.41 -20.76
CA ASP A 215 15.72 -13.25 -19.69
C ASP A 215 15.31 -11.78 -19.54
N ILE A 216 14.04 -11.54 -19.20
CA ILE A 216 13.45 -10.21 -19.01
C ILE A 216 12.91 -10.14 -17.59
N THR A 217 13.59 -9.37 -16.74
CA THR A 217 13.13 -9.08 -15.38
C THR A 217 12.51 -7.68 -15.33
N LEU A 218 11.77 -7.41 -14.24
CA LEU A 218 11.15 -6.12 -14.00
C LEU A 218 12.14 -4.95 -13.97
N THR A 219 13.37 -5.17 -13.51
CA THR A 219 14.35 -4.08 -13.28
C THR A 219 15.53 -4.13 -14.25
N TYR A 220 15.81 -5.29 -14.83
CA TYR A 220 16.93 -5.49 -15.75
C TYR A 220 16.58 -6.56 -16.80
N VAL A 221 17.30 -6.53 -17.92
CA VAL A 221 17.25 -7.51 -19.00
C VAL A 221 18.62 -8.18 -19.10
N VAL A 222 18.63 -9.50 -19.28
CA VAL A 222 19.86 -10.29 -19.43
C VAL A 222 20.04 -10.67 -20.88
N ILE A 223 21.18 -10.28 -21.46
CA ILE A 223 21.49 -10.48 -22.87
C ILE A 223 22.71 -11.39 -22.98
N GLY A 224 22.56 -12.46 -23.75
CA GLY A 224 23.64 -13.36 -24.11
C GLY A 224 24.40 -12.82 -25.31
N LEU A 225 25.67 -12.50 -25.10
CA LEU A 225 26.60 -12.13 -26.16
C LEU A 225 27.08 -13.39 -26.90
N TRP A 226 27.57 -13.21 -28.13
CA TRP A 226 28.16 -14.30 -28.92
C TRP A 226 29.40 -14.93 -28.27
N ASP A 227 30.09 -14.18 -27.41
CA ASP A 227 31.25 -14.63 -26.61
C ASP A 227 30.84 -15.36 -25.31
N ALA A 228 29.61 -15.89 -25.24
CA ALA A 228 29.03 -16.56 -24.06
C ALA A 228 28.97 -15.72 -22.76
N ARG A 229 29.25 -14.41 -22.85
CA ARG A 229 29.12 -13.47 -21.73
C ARG A 229 27.66 -13.05 -21.56
N LYS A 230 27.28 -12.73 -20.33
CA LYS A 230 25.97 -12.16 -20.00
C LYS A 230 26.13 -10.66 -19.75
N LEU A 231 25.47 -9.85 -20.57
CA LEU A 231 25.34 -8.41 -20.36
C LEU A 231 24.04 -8.15 -19.60
N ILE A 232 24.12 -7.43 -18.48
CA ILE A 232 22.96 -7.06 -17.66
C ILE A 232 22.72 -5.58 -17.85
N LEU A 233 21.59 -5.24 -18.47
CA LEU A 233 21.22 -3.85 -18.71
C LEU A 233 19.94 -3.49 -17.94
N PRO A 234 19.84 -2.26 -17.41
CA PRO A 234 18.61 -1.80 -16.79
C PRO A 234 17.48 -1.79 -17.84
N SER A 235 16.26 -2.16 -17.43
CA SER A 235 15.12 -2.23 -18.35
C SER A 235 14.81 -0.87 -19.00
N SER A 236 15.19 0.25 -18.37
CA SER A 236 15.03 1.59 -18.92
C SER A 236 15.80 1.83 -20.22
N TYR A 237 16.89 1.10 -20.46
CA TYR A 237 17.72 1.24 -21.66
C TYR A 237 16.97 0.92 -22.96
N PHE A 238 15.92 0.09 -22.89
CA PHE A 238 15.17 -0.36 -24.07
C PHE A 238 13.96 0.50 -24.43
N ILE A 239 13.68 1.54 -23.64
CA ILE A 239 12.52 2.42 -23.82
C ILE A 239 12.94 3.88 -24.06
N SER A 240 14.17 4.24 -23.69
CA SER A 240 14.75 5.57 -23.92
C SER A 240 15.20 5.79 -25.35
#